data_AF-A0AAQ3M032-F1
#
_entry.id   AF-A0AAQ3M032-F1
#
_cell.length_a   1.000
_cell.length_b   1.000
_cell.length_c   1.000
_cell.angle_alpha   90.00
_cell.angle_beta   90.00
_cell.angle_gamma   90.00
#
_symmetry.space_group_name_H-M   'P 1'
#
loop_
_entity.id
_entity.type
_entity.pdbx_description
1 polymer ?
#
loop_
_entity_poly.entity_id
_entity_poly.type
_entity_poly.pdbx_seq_one_letter_code
_entity_poly.pdbx_strand_id
1 'polypeptide(L)'
;MPAAYTPQQKSAIQEFSGITQADKATAAKLLKSHDWNVGAAVNAYYSGNSASNPARAPLNKIFDSYRENAAEEPDEIGIDGTMKMLGQLQIEPDDVAALVFSEIVASPSLGKLTREGFVDGWSELFIDTLPKMRNFILQRRSELSTNADVFKNVYTHTFQLALQPGSKTLPIDMAVEFWRTLFAPPGFDWRTPNSPWLDWWLEFQSATRTKAVNKDLWKQTLAFARETVRDDTLSFWSDESSWPSVVDEFVGWVREEKHAGGAPGQDAMAVDER
;
A
#
# COMPACT_ATOMS: atom_id res chain seq x y z
N MET A 1 -1.57 -21.45 45.15
CA MET A 1 -0.36 -20.62 44.91
C MET A 1 0.31 -21.15 43.65
N PRO A 2 0.51 -20.38 42.57
CA PRO A 2 1.34 -20.85 41.46
C PRO A 2 2.76 -21.09 41.98
N ALA A 3 3.39 -22.20 41.56
CA ALA A 3 4.74 -22.56 42.01
C ALA A 3 5.74 -21.46 41.66
N ALA A 4 6.55 -21.03 42.62
CA ALA A 4 7.59 -20.03 42.40
C ALA A 4 8.67 -20.59 41.46
N TYR A 5 9.05 -19.81 40.44
CA TYR A 5 10.13 -20.18 39.52
C TYR A 5 11.46 -20.34 40.25
N THR A 6 12.23 -21.36 39.89
CA THR A 6 13.58 -21.57 40.43
C THR A 6 14.54 -20.45 39.99
N PRO A 7 15.69 -20.27 40.64
CA PRO A 7 16.68 -19.26 40.22
C PRO A 7 17.13 -19.42 38.77
N GLN A 8 17.31 -20.67 38.30
CA GLN A 8 17.66 -20.99 36.92
C GLN A 8 16.56 -20.61 35.94
N GLN A 9 15.29 -20.87 36.30
CA GLN A 9 14.13 -20.49 35.50
C GLN A 9 13.97 -18.97 35.39
N LYS A 10 14.25 -18.22 36.47
CA LYS A 10 14.24 -16.76 36.45
C LYS A 10 15.33 -16.18 35.54
N SER A 11 16.53 -16.78 35.56
CA SER A 11 17.62 -16.41 34.66
C SER A 11 17.25 -16.64 33.19
N ALA A 12 16.71 -17.82 32.88
CA ALA A 12 16.24 -18.15 31.54
C ALA A 12 15.15 -17.19 31.04
N ILE A 13 14.20 -16.80 31.92
CA ILE A 13 13.16 -15.80 31.60
C ILE A 13 13.80 -14.44 31.29
N GLN A 14 14.77 -13.99 32.08
CA GLN A 14 15.46 -12.72 31.84
C GLN A 14 16.24 -12.73 30.53
N GLU A 15 16.98 -13.80 30.25
CA GLU A 15 17.77 -13.96 29.03
C GLU A 15 16.88 -14.01 27.79
N PHE A 16 15.81 -14.83 27.82
CA PHE A 16 14.82 -14.90 26.75
C PHE A 16 14.15 -13.55 26.51
N SER A 17 13.71 -12.86 27.57
CA SER A 17 13.05 -11.54 27.46
C SER A 17 14.01 -10.48 26.94
N GLY A 18 15.31 -10.57 27.28
CA GLY A 18 16.33 -9.66 26.79
C GLY A 18 16.59 -9.80 25.29
N ILE A 19 16.48 -11.01 24.75
CA ILE A 19 16.68 -11.29 23.31
C ILE A 19 15.42 -10.96 22.50
N THR A 20 14.26 -11.38 22.99
CA THR A 20 12.99 -11.36 22.23
C THR A 20 12.13 -10.12 22.46
N GLN A 21 12.46 -9.33 23.49
CA GLN A 21 11.63 -8.26 24.05
C GLN A 21 10.22 -8.69 24.50
N ALA A 22 9.96 -10.00 24.60
CA ALA A 22 8.70 -10.52 25.10
C ALA A 22 8.51 -10.23 26.59
N ASP A 23 7.25 -10.10 27.02
CA ASP A 23 6.94 -9.95 28.44
C ASP A 23 7.25 -11.24 29.23
N LYS A 24 7.44 -11.11 30.55
CA LYS A 24 7.85 -12.21 31.42
C LYS A 24 6.86 -13.38 31.45
N ALA A 25 5.56 -13.15 31.21
CA ALA A 25 4.56 -14.21 31.20
C ALA A 25 4.65 -15.02 29.89
N THR A 26 4.84 -14.34 28.76
CA THR A 26 5.09 -14.96 27.46
C THR A 26 6.40 -15.75 27.46
N ALA A 27 7.47 -15.15 27.98
CA ALA A 27 8.78 -15.80 28.14
C ALA A 27 8.68 -17.09 28.98
N ALA A 28 8.01 -17.05 30.13
CA ALA A 28 7.84 -18.20 31.00
C ALA A 28 7.01 -19.32 30.36
N LYS A 29 6.00 -18.97 29.56
CA LYS A 29 5.15 -19.94 28.85
C LYS A 29 5.94 -20.69 27.78
N LEU A 30 6.70 -19.98 26.96
CA LEU A 30 7.53 -20.55 25.88
C LEU A 30 8.69 -21.36 26.43
N LEU A 31 9.39 -20.86 27.45
CA LEU A 31 10.46 -21.62 28.09
C LEU A 31 9.93 -22.92 28.69
N LYS A 32 8.73 -22.90 29.28
CA LYS A 32 8.12 -24.12 29.82
C LYS A 32 7.76 -25.15 28.73
N SER A 33 7.39 -24.74 27.52
CA SER A 33 7.09 -25.66 26.41
C SER A 33 8.32 -26.21 25.69
N HIS A 34 9.51 -25.68 26.00
CA HIS A 34 10.79 -26.07 25.40
C HIS A 34 11.81 -26.49 26.46
N ASP A 35 11.35 -27.12 27.55
CA ASP A 35 12.19 -27.66 28.63
C ASP A 35 13.21 -26.65 29.21
N TRP A 36 12.83 -25.38 29.25
CA TRP A 36 13.64 -24.24 29.71
C TRP A 36 14.93 -24.01 28.90
N ASN A 37 15.00 -24.53 27.68
CA ASN A 37 16.08 -24.26 26.75
C ASN A 37 15.86 -22.92 26.06
N VAL A 38 16.67 -21.92 26.43
CA VAL A 38 16.58 -20.55 25.88
C VAL A 38 16.79 -20.55 24.37
N GLY A 39 17.81 -21.26 23.85
CA GLY A 39 18.10 -21.29 22.42
C GLY A 39 16.99 -21.91 21.58
N ALA A 40 16.42 -23.02 22.03
CA ALA A 40 15.29 -23.67 21.36
C ALA A 40 14.01 -22.84 21.46
N ALA A 41 13.75 -22.21 22.62
CA ALA A 41 12.61 -21.33 22.80
C ALA A 41 12.74 -20.05 21.96
N VAL A 42 13.92 -19.45 21.89
CA VAL A 42 14.21 -18.26 21.07
C VAL A 42 14.09 -18.62 19.59
N ASN A 43 14.67 -19.75 19.18
CA ASN A 43 14.52 -20.22 17.81
C ASN A 43 13.06 -20.54 17.50
N ALA A 44 12.27 -21.11 18.42
CA ALA A 44 10.83 -21.33 18.23
C ALA A 44 10.01 -20.02 18.29
N TYR A 45 10.46 -19.01 19.02
CA TYR A 45 9.87 -17.68 19.04
C TYR A 45 10.04 -17.00 17.68
N TYR A 46 11.23 -17.09 17.08
CA TYR A 46 11.51 -16.51 15.76
C TYR A 46 11.09 -17.40 14.58
N SER A 47 11.19 -18.72 14.68
CA SER A 47 10.82 -19.69 13.63
C SER A 47 9.34 -20.09 13.69
N GLY A 48 8.70 -19.96 14.85
CA GLY A 48 7.27 -20.20 15.09
C GLY A 48 6.49 -18.91 15.36
N ASN A 49 6.95 -17.76 14.85
CA ASN A 49 6.41 -16.43 15.16
C ASN A 49 4.95 -16.18 14.68
N SER A 50 4.29 -17.19 14.08
CA SER A 50 2.84 -17.17 13.84
C SER A 50 2.01 -17.70 15.03
N ALA A 51 2.63 -18.27 16.09
CA ALA A 51 1.89 -18.84 17.23
C ALA A 51 2.18 -18.18 18.59
N SER A 52 3.26 -17.42 18.73
CA SER A 52 3.66 -16.82 20.02
C SER A 52 3.50 -15.30 20.12
N ASN A 53 3.18 -14.62 19.01
CA ASN A 53 2.92 -13.20 19.02
C ASN A 53 1.62 -12.89 19.79
N PRO A 54 1.71 -12.19 20.94
CA PRO A 54 0.56 -11.95 21.82
C PRO A 54 -0.53 -11.10 21.15
N ALA A 55 -0.20 -10.36 20.08
CA ALA A 55 -1.16 -9.59 19.30
C ALA A 55 -2.15 -10.48 18.54
N ARG A 56 -1.77 -11.72 18.18
CA ARG A 56 -2.59 -12.58 17.30
C ARG A 56 -3.92 -12.98 17.93
N ALA A 57 -3.96 -13.23 19.25
CA ALA A 57 -5.21 -13.60 19.91
C ALA A 57 -6.24 -12.45 19.95
N PRO A 58 -5.88 -11.21 20.33
CA PRO A 58 -6.73 -10.03 20.12
C PRO A 58 -7.13 -9.81 18.66
N LEU A 59 -6.19 -9.94 17.72
CA LEU A 59 -6.47 -9.75 16.29
C LEU A 59 -7.50 -10.74 15.75
N ASN A 60 -7.42 -12.02 16.14
CA ASN A 60 -8.43 -13.00 15.78
C ASN A 60 -9.81 -12.62 16.32
N LYS A 61 -9.90 -12.13 17.56
CA LYS A 61 -11.18 -11.66 18.13
C LYS A 61 -11.73 -10.45 17.38
N ILE A 62 -10.87 -9.51 16.97
CA ILE A 62 -11.28 -8.38 16.14
C ILE A 62 -11.82 -8.91 14.82
N PHE A 63 -11.06 -9.74 14.11
CA PHE A 63 -11.47 -10.34 12.84
C PHE A 63 -12.82 -11.04 12.95
N ASP A 64 -12.98 -11.87 13.99
CA ASP A 64 -14.21 -12.64 14.22
C ASP A 64 -15.46 -11.78 14.36
N SER A 65 -15.33 -10.54 14.85
CA SER A 65 -16.45 -9.60 15.06
C SER A 65 -16.97 -8.95 13.78
N TYR A 66 -16.22 -9.02 12.67
CA TYR A 66 -16.61 -8.41 11.39
C TYR A 66 -16.97 -9.42 10.31
N ARG A 67 -16.85 -10.73 10.56
CA ARG A 67 -17.24 -11.77 9.60
C ARG A 67 -18.75 -11.73 9.34
N GLU A 68 -19.12 -11.85 8.07
CA GLU A 68 -20.53 -11.94 7.66
C GLU A 68 -21.04 -13.38 7.64
N ASN A 69 -20.29 -14.30 7.04
CA ASN A 69 -20.69 -15.71 6.87
C ASN A 69 -19.71 -16.66 7.59
N ALA A 70 -19.63 -16.56 8.92
CA ALA A 70 -18.66 -17.33 9.72
C ALA A 70 -18.84 -18.87 9.63
N ALA A 71 -19.99 -19.37 9.15
CA ALA A 71 -20.25 -20.80 9.02
C ALA A 71 -19.66 -21.41 7.74
N GLU A 72 -19.74 -20.69 6.62
CA GLU A 72 -19.26 -21.16 5.32
C GLU A 72 -17.89 -20.57 4.96
N GLU A 73 -17.62 -19.34 5.40
CA GLU A 73 -16.40 -18.58 5.11
C GLU A 73 -15.72 -18.11 6.42
N PRO A 74 -15.23 -19.05 7.25
CA PRO A 74 -14.74 -18.74 8.61
C PRO A 74 -13.50 -17.84 8.63
N ASP A 75 -12.75 -17.77 7.53
CA ASP A 75 -11.47 -17.06 7.38
C ASP A 75 -11.55 -15.87 6.43
N GLU A 76 -12.77 -15.40 6.13
CA GLU A 76 -12.98 -14.24 5.26
C GLU A 76 -13.89 -13.20 5.92
N ILE A 77 -13.60 -11.93 5.62
CA ILE A 77 -14.52 -10.82 5.81
C ILE A 77 -14.82 -10.28 4.41
N GLY A 78 -16.09 -10.18 4.07
CA GLY A 78 -16.58 -9.60 2.83
C GLY A 78 -16.80 -8.10 2.95
N ILE A 79 -17.58 -7.56 2.02
CA ILE A 79 -17.64 -6.12 1.79
C ILE A 79 -18.34 -5.38 2.95
N ASP A 80 -19.42 -5.91 3.51
CA ASP A 80 -20.14 -5.22 4.59
C ASP A 80 -19.31 -5.24 5.88
N GLY A 81 -18.60 -6.34 6.14
CA GLY A 81 -17.69 -6.45 7.26
C GLY A 81 -16.50 -5.50 7.14
N THR A 82 -15.91 -5.42 5.94
CA THR A 82 -14.82 -4.48 5.63
C THR A 82 -15.29 -3.02 5.80
N MET A 83 -16.46 -2.67 5.27
CA MET A 83 -17.04 -1.32 5.41
C MET A 83 -17.31 -0.96 6.88
N LYS A 84 -17.87 -1.89 7.66
CA LYS A 84 -18.06 -1.69 9.12
C LYS A 84 -16.74 -1.44 9.83
N MET A 85 -15.70 -2.18 9.49
CA MET A 85 -14.38 -2.03 10.09
C MET A 85 -13.74 -0.68 9.74
N LEU A 86 -13.76 -0.28 8.46
CA LEU A 86 -13.29 1.03 8.02
C LEU A 86 -14.06 2.17 8.72
N GLY A 87 -15.38 2.03 8.88
CA GLY A 87 -16.19 2.97 9.64
C GLY A 87 -15.78 3.10 11.11
N GLN A 88 -15.44 1.99 11.79
CA GLN A 88 -14.92 2.04 13.17
C GLN A 88 -13.52 2.65 13.24
N LEU A 89 -12.70 2.46 12.22
CA LEU A 89 -11.42 3.14 12.04
C LEU A 89 -11.60 4.61 11.62
N GLN A 90 -12.83 5.05 11.31
CA GLN A 90 -13.20 6.32 10.65
C GLN A 90 -12.29 6.64 9.47
N ILE A 91 -12.18 5.67 8.57
CA ILE A 91 -11.52 5.79 7.27
C ILE A 91 -12.62 5.72 6.23
N GLU A 92 -12.68 6.71 5.35
CA GLU A 92 -13.60 6.69 4.23
C GLU A 92 -13.12 5.66 3.18
N PRO A 93 -14.02 4.87 2.56
CA PRO A 93 -13.63 3.82 1.61
C PRO A 93 -12.94 4.33 0.33
N ASP A 94 -13.16 5.59 -0.03
CA ASP A 94 -12.57 6.27 -1.19
C ASP A 94 -11.29 7.05 -0.85
N ASP A 95 -10.93 7.18 0.43
CA ASP A 95 -9.67 7.80 0.86
C ASP A 95 -8.49 6.85 0.61
N VAL A 96 -7.33 7.42 0.28
CA VAL A 96 -6.08 6.65 0.11
C VAL A 96 -5.67 5.86 1.36
N ALA A 97 -6.13 6.23 2.57
CA ALA A 97 -5.97 5.43 3.78
C ALA A 97 -6.63 4.05 3.70
N ALA A 98 -7.73 3.89 2.94
CA ALA A 98 -8.32 2.57 2.71
C ALA A 98 -7.35 1.68 1.91
N LEU A 99 -6.60 2.25 0.96
CA LEU A 99 -5.56 1.53 0.21
C LEU A 99 -4.36 1.19 1.09
N VAL A 100 -3.96 2.08 2.00
CA VAL A 100 -2.94 1.81 3.02
C VAL A 100 -3.36 0.64 3.90
N PHE A 101 -4.62 0.64 4.37
CA PHE A 101 -5.18 -0.45 5.15
C PHE A 101 -5.12 -1.77 4.37
N SER A 102 -5.60 -1.78 3.12
CA SER A 102 -5.59 -2.96 2.26
C SER A 102 -4.18 -3.50 2.03
N GLU A 103 -3.17 -2.63 1.86
CA GLU A 103 -1.77 -3.03 1.72
C GLU A 103 -1.22 -3.72 2.97
N ILE A 104 -1.47 -3.15 4.16
CA ILE A 104 -1.01 -3.72 5.44
C ILE A 104 -1.55 -5.14 5.64
N VAL A 105 -2.84 -5.34 5.34
CA VAL A 105 -3.52 -6.62 5.54
C VAL A 105 -3.46 -7.54 4.32
N ALA A 106 -2.65 -7.19 3.32
CA ALA A 106 -2.50 -7.92 2.05
C ALA A 106 -3.86 -8.37 1.45
N SER A 107 -4.82 -7.44 1.39
CA SER A 107 -6.17 -7.71 0.90
C SER A 107 -6.14 -8.26 -0.54
N PRO A 108 -6.79 -9.41 -0.82
CA PRO A 108 -6.70 -10.04 -2.13
C PRO A 108 -7.50 -9.32 -3.23
N SER A 109 -8.57 -8.62 -2.86
CA SER A 109 -9.46 -7.89 -3.77
C SER A 109 -10.28 -6.86 -3.00
N LEU A 110 -10.81 -5.86 -3.68
CA LEU A 110 -11.68 -4.84 -3.08
C LEU A 110 -12.78 -5.44 -2.20
N GLY A 111 -12.89 -4.93 -0.97
CA GLY A 111 -13.91 -5.33 -0.01
C GLY A 111 -13.73 -6.73 0.58
N LYS A 112 -12.61 -7.42 0.32
CA LYS A 112 -12.36 -8.76 0.86
C LYS A 112 -11.11 -8.77 1.73
N LEU A 113 -11.20 -9.32 2.94
CA LEU A 113 -10.07 -9.53 3.83
C LEU A 113 -9.95 -11.02 4.17
N THR A 114 -8.72 -11.52 4.25
CA THR A 114 -8.45 -12.87 4.75
C THR A 114 -7.98 -12.81 6.19
N ARG A 115 -8.27 -13.84 6.98
CA ARG A 115 -7.79 -13.94 8.37
C ARG A 115 -6.27 -13.89 8.42
N GLU A 116 -5.62 -14.64 7.53
CA GLU A 116 -4.17 -14.68 7.42
C GLU A 116 -3.61 -13.28 7.19
N GLY A 117 -4.03 -12.58 6.13
CA GLY A 117 -3.53 -11.25 5.81
C GLY A 117 -3.79 -10.22 6.92
N PHE A 118 -4.99 -10.24 7.52
CA PHE A 118 -5.32 -9.36 8.63
C PHE A 118 -4.48 -9.63 9.88
N VAL A 119 -4.40 -10.89 10.32
CA VAL A 119 -3.69 -11.23 11.55
C VAL A 119 -2.18 -11.08 11.36
N ASP A 120 -1.63 -11.50 10.22
CA ASP A 120 -0.21 -11.40 9.92
C ASP A 120 0.22 -9.94 9.84
N GLY A 121 -0.43 -9.14 8.98
CA GLY A 121 -0.08 -7.74 8.76
C GLY A 121 -0.06 -6.88 10.02
N TRP A 122 -1.04 -7.07 10.90
CA TRP A 122 -1.06 -6.32 12.16
C TRP A 122 -0.14 -6.88 13.24
N SER A 123 0.04 -8.21 13.26
CA SER A 123 0.88 -8.85 14.28
C SER A 123 2.35 -8.54 14.06
N GLU A 124 2.84 -8.46 12.83
CA GLU A 124 4.21 -8.06 12.50
C GLU A 124 4.55 -6.65 13.04
N LEU A 125 3.54 -5.78 13.13
CA LEU A 125 3.65 -4.43 13.66
C LEU A 125 3.37 -4.34 15.18
N PHE A 126 3.05 -5.46 15.84
CA PHE A 126 2.58 -5.51 17.24
C PHE A 126 1.38 -4.59 17.52
N ILE A 127 0.53 -4.40 16.51
CA ILE A 127 -0.70 -3.60 16.60
C ILE A 127 -1.86 -4.58 16.78
N ASP A 128 -2.63 -4.39 17.85
CA ASP A 128 -3.61 -5.40 18.31
C ASP A 128 -4.98 -4.80 18.69
N THR A 129 -5.20 -3.51 18.42
CA THR A 129 -6.44 -2.80 18.74
C THR A 129 -6.80 -1.81 17.63
N LEU A 130 -8.10 -1.60 17.40
CA LEU A 130 -8.59 -0.67 16.36
C LEU A 130 -8.03 0.76 16.49
N PRO A 131 -7.91 1.37 17.69
CA PRO A 131 -7.31 2.70 17.82
C PRO A 131 -5.83 2.74 17.38
N LYS A 132 -5.04 1.70 17.71
CA LYS A 132 -3.64 1.60 17.26
C LYS A 132 -3.56 1.44 15.74
N MET A 133 -4.43 0.60 15.15
CA MET A 133 -4.52 0.40 13.70
C MET A 133 -4.80 1.73 13.00
N ARG A 134 -5.82 2.46 13.44
CA ARG A 134 -6.17 3.78 12.90
C ARG A 134 -4.97 4.72 12.93
N ASN A 135 -4.33 4.89 14.10
CA ASN A 135 -3.23 5.83 14.25
C ASN A 135 -2.07 5.49 13.31
N PHE A 136 -1.76 4.20 13.15
CA PHE A 136 -0.74 3.73 12.23
C PHE A 136 -1.11 3.99 10.76
N ILE A 137 -2.36 3.73 10.37
CA ILE A 137 -2.84 4.01 9.01
C ILE A 137 -2.75 5.50 8.70
N LEU A 138 -3.17 6.37 9.62
CA LEU A 138 -3.11 7.82 9.43
C LEU A 138 -1.66 8.34 9.38
N GLN A 139 -0.76 7.75 10.18
CA GLN A 139 0.67 8.04 10.09
C GLN A 139 1.20 7.65 8.70
N ARG A 140 0.97 6.41 8.25
CA ARG A 140 1.39 5.92 6.92
C ARG A 140 0.79 6.74 5.78
N ARG A 141 -0.48 7.16 5.90
CA ARG A 141 -1.16 8.08 4.97
C ARG A 141 -0.42 9.42 4.87
N SER A 142 0.07 9.97 5.99
CA SER A 142 0.83 11.24 5.98
C SER A 142 2.22 11.09 5.34
N GLU A 143 2.79 9.89 5.38
CA GLU A 143 4.10 9.58 4.80
C GLU A 143 4.04 9.37 3.26
N LEU A 144 2.86 9.17 2.67
CA LEU A 144 2.72 8.84 1.24
C LEU A 144 3.36 9.86 0.30
N SER A 145 3.30 11.14 0.63
CA SER A 145 3.87 12.22 -0.20
C SER A 145 5.39 12.34 -0.09
N THR A 146 5.99 11.85 1.00
CA THR A 146 7.42 12.08 1.30
C THR A 146 8.25 10.80 1.32
N ASN A 147 7.64 9.63 1.53
CA ASN A 147 8.32 8.35 1.61
C ASN A 147 8.02 7.51 0.37
N ALA A 148 9.01 7.45 -0.52
CA ALA A 148 8.90 6.76 -1.80
C ALA A 148 8.63 5.25 -1.68
N ASP A 149 9.09 4.59 -0.61
CA ASP A 149 8.88 3.16 -0.41
C ASP A 149 7.47 2.87 0.11
N VAL A 150 6.98 3.68 1.06
CA VAL A 150 5.57 3.63 1.51
C VAL A 150 4.64 3.76 0.30
N PHE A 151 4.83 4.81 -0.50
CA PHE A 151 4.00 5.04 -1.68
C PHE A 151 4.09 3.90 -2.70
N LYS A 152 5.31 3.43 -2.99
CA LYS A 152 5.52 2.34 -3.96
C LYS A 152 4.80 1.07 -3.56
N ASN A 153 4.82 0.71 -2.26
CA ASN A 153 4.15 -0.49 -1.78
C ASN A 153 2.63 -0.37 -1.94
N VAL A 154 2.04 0.73 -1.49
CA VAL A 154 0.60 1.00 -1.62
C VAL A 154 0.18 1.04 -3.10
N TYR A 155 0.93 1.75 -3.95
CA TYR A 155 0.70 1.82 -5.38
C TYR A 155 0.76 0.45 -6.06
N THR A 156 1.75 -0.38 -5.70
CA THR A 156 1.93 -1.71 -6.27
C THR A 156 0.80 -2.65 -5.84
N HIS A 157 0.42 -2.61 -4.56
CA HIS A 157 -0.66 -3.43 -4.03
C HIS A 157 -2.02 -3.04 -4.63
N THR A 158 -2.26 -1.74 -4.85
CA THR A 158 -3.53 -1.25 -5.41
C THR A 158 -3.88 -1.88 -6.76
N PHE A 159 -2.88 -2.14 -7.62
CA PHE A 159 -3.13 -2.84 -8.88
C PHE A 159 -3.68 -4.26 -8.66
N GLN A 160 -3.11 -5.01 -7.72
CA GLN A 160 -3.60 -6.35 -7.38
C GLN A 160 -5.00 -6.29 -6.77
N LEU A 161 -5.22 -5.36 -5.84
CA LEU A 161 -6.50 -5.15 -5.17
C LEU A 161 -7.65 -4.88 -6.17
N ALA A 162 -7.34 -4.13 -7.23
CA ALA A 162 -8.30 -3.71 -8.25
C ALA A 162 -8.54 -4.75 -9.36
N LEU A 163 -7.71 -5.80 -9.47
CA LEU A 163 -7.87 -6.83 -10.48
C LEU A 163 -9.08 -7.72 -10.20
N GLN A 164 -9.88 -7.94 -11.24
CA GLN A 164 -10.90 -8.99 -11.25
C GLN A 164 -10.23 -10.38 -11.20
N PRO A 165 -10.82 -11.38 -10.50
CA PRO A 165 -10.30 -12.74 -10.48
C PRO A 165 -10.01 -13.28 -11.89
N GLY A 166 -8.78 -13.75 -12.12
CA GLY A 166 -8.34 -14.29 -13.41
C GLY A 166 -7.92 -13.25 -14.46
N SER A 167 -8.13 -11.95 -14.21
CA SER A 167 -7.67 -10.89 -15.11
C SER A 167 -6.18 -10.58 -14.92
N LYS A 168 -5.52 -10.16 -15.99
CA LYS A 168 -4.14 -9.61 -15.98
C LYS A 168 -4.10 -8.11 -16.23
N THR A 169 -5.26 -7.50 -16.46
CA THR A 169 -5.40 -6.10 -16.83
C THR A 169 -6.54 -5.44 -16.06
N LEU A 170 -6.34 -4.19 -15.69
CA LEU A 170 -7.33 -3.34 -15.04
C LEU A 170 -8.08 -2.52 -16.11
N PRO A 171 -9.42 -2.44 -16.10
CA PRO A 171 -10.14 -1.53 -16.99
C PRO A 171 -9.65 -0.09 -16.82
N ILE A 172 -9.54 0.67 -17.91
CA ILE A 172 -8.96 2.02 -17.87
C ILE A 172 -9.72 2.95 -16.92
N ASP A 173 -11.05 2.88 -16.88
CA ASP A 173 -11.88 3.70 -16.00
C ASP A 173 -11.56 3.45 -14.52
N MET A 174 -11.31 2.20 -14.13
CA MET A 174 -10.89 1.88 -12.77
C MET A 174 -9.46 2.38 -12.50
N ALA A 175 -8.55 2.24 -13.47
CA ALA A 175 -7.18 2.72 -13.33
C ALA A 175 -7.13 4.25 -13.12
N VAL A 176 -7.95 4.99 -13.87
CA VAL A 176 -8.13 6.45 -13.75
C VAL A 176 -8.56 6.84 -12.34
N GLU A 177 -9.54 6.17 -11.76
CA GLU A 177 -10.00 6.48 -10.41
C GLU A 177 -8.93 6.16 -9.35
N PHE A 178 -8.21 5.04 -9.47
CA PHE A 178 -7.10 4.77 -8.54
C PHE A 178 -5.94 5.74 -8.71
N TRP A 179 -5.59 6.13 -9.94
CA TRP A 179 -4.59 7.17 -10.17
C TRP A 179 -5.02 8.50 -9.58
N ARG A 180 -6.30 8.89 -9.69
CA ARG A 180 -6.85 10.08 -9.05
C ARG A 180 -6.65 10.05 -7.53
N THR A 181 -6.96 8.93 -6.88
CA THR A 181 -6.78 8.78 -5.42
C THR A 181 -5.31 8.72 -5.00
N LEU A 182 -4.45 8.03 -5.76
CA LEU A 182 -3.04 7.81 -5.42
C LEU A 182 -2.17 9.03 -5.72
N PHE A 183 -2.44 9.74 -6.81
CA PHE A 183 -1.60 10.82 -7.31
C PHE A 183 -2.08 12.24 -6.93
N ALA A 184 -3.15 12.33 -6.13
CA ALA A 184 -3.60 13.57 -5.51
C ALA A 184 -3.21 13.63 -4.02
N PRO A 185 -3.07 14.82 -3.40
CA PRO A 185 -2.86 14.93 -1.96
C PRO A 185 -3.94 14.18 -1.15
N PRO A 186 -3.57 13.43 -0.10
CA PRO A 186 -2.25 13.36 0.55
C PRO A 186 -1.29 12.30 -0.04
N GLY A 187 -1.66 11.67 -1.16
CA GLY A 187 -0.82 10.71 -1.88
C GLY A 187 0.42 11.37 -2.52
N PHE A 188 0.93 10.76 -3.59
CA PHE A 188 2.04 11.35 -4.35
C PHE A 188 1.50 12.47 -5.24
N ASP A 189 1.65 13.72 -4.82
CA ASP A 189 1.16 14.89 -5.56
C ASP A 189 1.85 15.00 -6.93
N TRP A 190 1.24 14.43 -7.97
CA TRP A 190 1.82 14.34 -9.31
C TRP A 190 1.56 15.64 -10.08
N ARG A 191 2.31 16.67 -9.69
CA ARG A 191 2.33 17.98 -10.33
C ARG A 191 3.65 18.69 -10.07
N THR A 192 3.90 19.73 -10.85
CA THR A 192 4.94 20.73 -10.61
C THR A 192 4.29 22.12 -10.56
N PRO A 193 5.05 23.20 -10.29
CA PRO A 193 4.50 24.56 -10.40
C PRO A 193 3.97 24.92 -11.80
N ASN A 194 4.45 24.25 -12.85
CA ASN A 194 4.09 24.58 -14.24
C ASN A 194 3.15 23.55 -14.88
N SER A 195 3.15 22.32 -14.37
CA SER A 195 2.51 21.18 -15.05
C SER A 195 1.62 20.40 -14.08
N PRO A 196 0.28 20.44 -14.25
CA PRO A 196 -0.64 19.57 -13.54
C PRO A 196 -0.66 18.17 -14.18
N TRP A 197 0.44 17.43 -14.03
CA TRP A 197 0.67 16.15 -14.72
C TRP A 197 -0.43 15.13 -14.52
N LEU A 198 -0.98 15.00 -13.31
CA LEU A 198 -2.12 14.12 -13.06
C LEU A 198 -3.31 14.49 -13.94
N ASP A 199 -3.73 15.75 -13.94
CA ASP A 199 -4.91 16.19 -14.70
C ASP A 199 -4.72 15.93 -16.20
N TRP A 200 -3.53 16.22 -16.72
CA TRP A 200 -3.13 15.90 -18.09
C TRP A 200 -3.18 14.41 -18.39
N TRP A 201 -2.65 13.57 -17.50
CA TRP A 201 -2.68 12.12 -17.66
C TRP A 201 -4.11 11.58 -17.68
N LEU A 202 -4.97 12.05 -16.79
CA LEU A 202 -6.38 11.62 -16.74
C LEU A 202 -7.17 12.09 -17.98
N GLU A 203 -6.93 13.31 -18.45
CA GLU A 203 -7.49 13.86 -19.69
C GLU A 203 -7.09 13.00 -20.89
N PHE A 204 -5.78 12.75 -21.05
CA PHE A 204 -5.23 11.91 -22.11
C PHE A 204 -5.84 10.51 -22.09
N GLN A 205 -5.85 9.84 -20.94
CA GLN A 205 -6.38 8.48 -20.84
C GLN A 205 -7.85 8.39 -21.22
N SER A 206 -8.65 9.41 -20.89
CA SER A 206 -10.07 9.50 -21.27
C SER A 206 -10.27 9.68 -22.78
N ALA A 207 -9.30 10.30 -23.48
CA ALA A 207 -9.35 10.53 -24.92
C ALA A 207 -8.72 9.38 -25.74
N THR A 208 -7.87 8.55 -25.13
CA THR A 208 -7.15 7.49 -25.84
C THR A 208 -8.00 6.28 -26.18
N ARG A 209 -7.48 5.43 -27.09
CA ARG A 209 -8.06 4.11 -27.40
C ARG A 209 -7.71 3.03 -26.37
N THR A 210 -6.89 3.32 -25.37
CA THR A 210 -6.43 2.35 -24.38
C THR A 210 -7.60 1.92 -23.50
N LYS A 211 -8.01 0.66 -23.62
CA LYS A 211 -9.17 0.14 -22.85
C LYS A 211 -8.79 -0.50 -21.52
N ALA A 212 -7.52 -0.85 -21.33
CA ALA A 212 -7.06 -1.55 -20.14
C ALA A 212 -5.59 -1.31 -19.85
N VAL A 213 -5.23 -1.36 -18.57
CA VAL A 213 -3.89 -1.15 -18.03
C VAL A 213 -3.34 -2.49 -17.55
N ASN A 214 -2.18 -2.90 -18.06
CA ASN A 214 -1.47 -4.08 -17.57
C ASN A 214 -0.49 -3.71 -16.44
N LYS A 215 0.10 -4.73 -15.79
CA LYS A 215 1.02 -4.52 -14.66
C LYS A 215 2.26 -3.69 -15.03
N ASP A 216 2.76 -3.84 -16.26
CA ASP A 216 3.94 -3.10 -16.72
C ASP A 216 3.61 -1.62 -16.89
N LEU A 217 2.55 -1.28 -17.66
CA LEU A 217 2.09 0.10 -17.82
C LEU A 217 1.78 0.76 -16.47
N TRP A 218 1.12 0.05 -15.54
CA TRP A 218 0.90 0.55 -14.18
C TRP A 218 2.22 0.91 -13.49
N LYS A 219 3.21 0.00 -13.51
CA LYS A 219 4.53 0.25 -12.91
C LYS A 219 5.27 1.41 -13.59
N GLN A 220 5.23 1.47 -14.92
CA GLN A 220 5.91 2.50 -15.70
C GLN A 220 5.27 3.88 -15.49
N THR A 221 3.95 3.95 -15.27
CA THR A 221 3.25 5.20 -14.93
C THR A 221 3.82 5.82 -13.65
N LEU A 222 4.09 5.02 -12.60
CA LEU A 222 4.75 5.53 -11.39
C LEU A 222 6.19 5.98 -11.65
N ALA A 223 6.95 5.24 -12.44
CA ALA A 223 8.32 5.63 -12.77
C ALA A 223 8.33 6.96 -13.53
N PHE A 224 7.46 7.11 -14.52
CA PHE A 224 7.28 8.34 -15.28
C PHE A 224 6.80 9.51 -14.39
N ALA A 225 5.86 9.26 -13.47
CA ALA A 225 5.39 10.27 -12.53
C ALA A 225 6.52 10.81 -11.63
N ARG A 226 7.44 9.93 -11.22
CA ARG A 226 8.61 10.34 -10.43
C ARG A 226 9.61 11.15 -11.25
N GLU A 227 9.88 10.75 -12.48
CA GLU A 227 10.81 11.47 -13.34
C GLU A 227 10.28 12.85 -13.74
N THR A 228 8.99 12.97 -14.07
CA THR A 228 8.36 14.28 -14.39
C THR A 228 8.35 15.26 -13.23
N VAL A 229 8.20 14.80 -11.98
CA VAL A 229 8.31 15.67 -10.79
C VAL A 229 9.76 16.10 -10.54
N ARG A 230 10.76 15.26 -10.90
CA ARG A 230 12.18 15.59 -10.78
C ARG A 230 12.67 16.52 -11.89
N ASP A 231 12.18 16.32 -13.09
CA ASP A 231 12.48 17.09 -14.29
C ASP A 231 11.22 17.27 -15.15
N ASP A 232 10.63 18.45 -15.00
CA ASP A 232 9.40 18.88 -15.68
C ASP A 232 9.63 19.17 -17.19
N THR A 233 10.88 19.22 -17.64
CA THR A 233 11.23 19.51 -19.05
C THR A 233 11.22 18.27 -19.93
N LEU A 234 11.04 17.09 -19.34
CA LEU A 234 11.08 15.79 -20.01
C LEU A 234 12.44 15.47 -20.66
N SER A 235 13.56 15.99 -20.12
CA SER A 235 14.89 15.72 -20.67
C SER A 235 15.34 14.27 -20.50
N PHE A 236 14.72 13.53 -19.58
CA PHE A 236 14.94 12.10 -19.36
C PHE A 236 14.25 11.19 -20.40
N TRP A 237 13.38 11.76 -21.25
CA TRP A 237 12.59 11.01 -22.23
C TRP A 237 13.06 11.25 -23.66
N SER A 238 13.02 10.20 -24.49
CA SER A 238 13.21 10.23 -25.93
C SER A 238 12.39 9.10 -26.59
N ASP A 239 12.11 9.20 -27.89
CA ASP A 239 11.41 8.14 -28.67
C ASP A 239 12.18 6.80 -28.71
N GLU A 240 13.47 6.80 -28.37
CA GLU A 240 14.31 5.61 -28.29
C GLU A 240 14.33 4.98 -26.89
N SER A 241 13.70 5.63 -25.91
CA SER A 241 13.61 5.13 -24.54
C SER A 241 12.64 3.94 -24.46
N SER A 242 12.90 3.01 -23.53
CA SER A 242 12.09 1.79 -23.39
C SER A 242 10.77 1.98 -22.62
N TRP A 243 10.12 3.13 -22.79
CA TRP A 243 8.81 3.38 -22.19
C TRP A 243 7.70 2.63 -22.95
N PRO A 244 6.56 2.34 -22.32
CA PRO A 244 5.38 1.85 -23.03
C PRO A 244 4.90 2.90 -24.04
N SER A 245 4.39 2.46 -25.20
CA SER A 245 3.93 3.38 -26.26
C SER A 245 2.90 4.41 -25.78
N VAL A 246 2.05 4.05 -24.79
CA VAL A 246 1.07 4.97 -24.19
C VAL A 246 1.75 6.16 -23.50
N VAL A 247 2.93 5.98 -22.93
CA VAL A 247 3.73 7.08 -22.35
C VAL A 247 4.31 7.95 -23.46
N ASP A 248 4.80 7.35 -24.55
CA ASP A 248 5.33 8.10 -25.68
C ASP A 248 4.24 8.95 -26.37
N GLU A 249 3.07 8.35 -26.58
CA GLU A 249 1.87 9.03 -27.08
C GLU A 249 1.44 10.17 -26.14
N PHE A 250 1.51 9.96 -24.83
CA PHE A 250 1.21 11.01 -23.84
C PHE A 250 2.19 12.18 -23.94
N VAL A 251 3.49 11.92 -24.06
CA VAL A 251 4.50 12.98 -24.21
C VAL A 251 4.28 13.77 -25.50
N GLY A 252 3.95 13.09 -26.61
CA GLY A 252 3.55 13.73 -27.85
C GLY A 252 2.34 14.67 -27.65
N TRP A 253 1.28 14.17 -27.02
CA TRP A 253 0.08 14.95 -26.72
C TRP A 253 0.37 16.17 -25.83
N VAL A 254 1.21 16.05 -24.80
CA VAL A 254 1.59 17.19 -23.94
C VAL A 254 2.37 18.25 -24.72
N ARG A 255 3.30 17.84 -25.58
CA ARG A 255 4.08 18.77 -26.42
C ARG A 255 3.22 19.49 -27.46
N GLU A 256 2.27 18.80 -28.07
CA GLU A 256 1.38 19.36 -29.09
C GLU A 256 0.27 20.24 -28.51
N GLU A 257 -0.47 19.78 -27.49
CA GLU A 257 -1.66 20.49 -27.01
C GLU A 257 -1.39 21.47 -25.88
N LYS A 258 -0.41 21.20 -25.01
CA LYS A 258 -0.20 21.99 -23.78
C LYS A 258 1.03 22.91 -23.85
N HIS A 259 2.07 22.56 -24.62
CA HIS A 259 3.22 23.45 -24.86
C HIS A 259 3.11 24.33 -26.12
N ALA A 260 2.30 23.99 -27.11
CA ALA A 260 2.08 24.85 -28.29
C ALA A 260 1.28 26.14 -27.96
N GLY A 261 0.63 26.21 -26.80
CA GLY A 261 -0.05 27.42 -26.31
C GLY A 261 0.87 28.46 -25.65
N GLY A 262 2.17 28.18 -25.51
CA GLY A 262 3.14 29.00 -24.77
C GLY A 262 3.98 29.99 -25.61
N ALA A 263 3.81 30.06 -26.93
CA ALA A 263 4.57 30.99 -27.78
C ALA A 263 3.68 31.77 -28.75
N PRO A 264 3.21 32.99 -28.40
CA PRO A 264 2.73 33.92 -29.39
C PRO A 264 3.91 34.63 -30.05
N GLY A 265 4.20 34.24 -31.30
CA GLY A 265 4.74 35.15 -32.32
C GLY A 265 6.25 35.40 -32.27
N GLN A 266 7.00 34.56 -32.99
CA GLN A 266 8.22 34.96 -33.70
C GLN A 266 8.45 33.95 -34.81
N ASP A 267 7.77 34.16 -35.95
CA ASP A 267 8.24 33.80 -37.30
C ASP A 267 7.08 33.94 -38.30
N ALA A 268 6.62 35.18 -38.45
CA ALA A 268 5.91 35.61 -39.64
C ALA A 268 6.14 37.11 -39.79
N MET A 269 7.24 37.48 -40.45
CA MET A 269 7.35 38.60 -41.40
C MET A 269 8.83 38.98 -41.59
N ALA A 270 9.44 38.35 -42.59
CA ALA A 270 10.52 38.95 -43.36
C ALA A 270 10.17 38.78 -44.84
N VAL A 271 9.15 39.51 -45.27
CA VAL A 271 9.04 39.94 -46.66
C VAL A 271 8.90 41.44 -46.58
N ASP A 272 10.00 42.16 -46.79
CA ASP A 272 9.92 43.56 -47.16
C ASP A 272 10.75 43.76 -48.42
N GLU A 273 10.05 44.23 -49.44
CA GLU A 273 10.57 44.65 -50.73
C GLU A 273 11.40 45.92 -50.55
N ARG A 274 12.58 45.95 -51.17
CA ARG A 274 13.10 47.08 -51.97
C ARG A 274 14.43 46.74 -52.62
#